data_AF-F7BHD6-F1
#
_entry.id   AF-F7BHD6-F1
#
_cell.length_a   1.000
_cell.length_b   1.000
_cell.length_c   1.000
_cell.angle_alpha   90.00
_cell.angle_beta   90.00
_cell.angle_gamma   90.00
#
_symmetry.space_group_name_H-M   'P 1'
#
loop_
_entity.id
_entity.type
_entity.pdbx_description
1 polymer ?
#
loop_
_entity_poly.entity_id
_entity_poly.type
_entity_poly.pdbx_seq_one_letter_code
_entity_poly.pdbx_strand_id
1 'polypeptide(L)'
;MIKRGTTSVGQKGGECDIQLSGALIADHHCKITNTNEKVSIQPIADARTYVNGELITNPVTLHHGDRVVIGGEHFFRLNNPIEIKSGMKKRGSGERKDFEFAKSELIQIQNDRMQAEMEEAQLRSKREMLREIEAAKHEAEVEISTQRSQFQSAIDNLQAQLKAGKRVQQELETIKEEKESLEMMVNAGRRNKEMEEKMLEEQRETCHSRLKAQVLADLEEESRKLARDMERLQNKTKTFKIIDSPVIASQSSSPLRISLLLQEANNISRKWKKETNFSRHDVEKDGETVINIKVENRKLGIWTMWSVDKLEEKLDMMREIYNDAGVDGGRDGETENIFYDPKDEWQEVYNPEITDTPTSNRRTSRKLKRRLSSLVLARASPNLQQSLMRLHKEQNSSIAQHSPIDAAFIVELCKKQIDEAVLCIEQHTDTHMDKMLLSLEQIKSITQKIQHCFPDYFKSALYPEHCLNLSQHI
;
A
#
# COMPACT_ATOMS: atom_id res chain seq x y z
N MET A 1 88.83 38.78 4.69
CA MET A 1 89.51 38.33 3.44
C MET A 1 89.44 36.81 3.42
N ILE A 2 88.89 36.20 2.37
CA ILE A 2 88.78 34.74 2.28
C ILE A 2 90.14 34.16 1.86
N LYS A 3 90.80 33.46 2.78
CA LYS A 3 92.11 32.82 2.54
C LYS A 3 91.93 31.48 1.80
N ARG A 4 93.02 30.91 1.27
CA ARG A 4 92.99 29.54 0.69
C ARG A 4 92.56 28.53 1.76
N GLY A 5 91.80 27.52 1.35
CA GLY A 5 91.21 26.52 2.25
C GLY A 5 89.72 26.76 2.47
N THR A 6 89.19 26.23 3.57
CA THR A 6 87.77 26.33 3.93
C THR A 6 87.59 27.31 5.07
N THR A 7 86.64 28.25 4.90
CA THR A 7 86.16 29.16 5.93
C THR A 7 84.74 28.75 6.31
N SER A 8 84.52 28.45 7.58
CA SER A 8 83.22 28.14 8.17
C SER A 8 82.48 29.40 8.59
N VAL A 9 81.16 29.45 8.36
CA VAL A 9 80.28 30.57 8.76
C VAL A 9 79.18 30.02 9.66
N GLY A 10 78.92 30.68 10.79
CA GLY A 10 77.91 30.23 11.75
C GLY A 10 77.53 31.26 12.80
N GLN A 11 76.77 30.83 13.80
CA GLN A 11 76.24 31.70 14.84
C GLN A 11 77.33 32.26 15.75
N LYS A 12 77.15 33.50 16.20
CA LYS A 12 78.02 34.15 17.19
C LYS A 12 78.07 33.35 18.49
N GLY A 13 79.28 33.02 18.93
CA GLY A 13 79.53 32.17 20.11
C GLY A 13 79.87 30.71 19.79
N GLY A 14 79.77 30.28 18.54
CA GLY A 14 80.19 28.94 18.09
C GLY A 14 81.65 28.84 17.62
N GLU A 15 82.07 27.65 17.20
CA GLU A 15 83.43 27.34 16.70
C GLU A 15 83.60 27.63 15.20
N CYS A 16 83.01 28.72 14.68
CA CYS A 16 83.12 29.09 13.27
C CYS A 16 84.12 30.22 13.03
N ASP A 17 84.76 30.22 11.85
CA ASP A 17 85.72 31.25 11.44
C ASP A 17 85.08 32.64 11.25
N ILE A 18 83.87 32.66 10.67
CA ILE A 18 83.04 33.86 10.52
C ILE A 18 81.79 33.67 11.39
N GLN A 19 81.64 34.55 12.37
CA GLN A 19 80.54 34.52 13.32
C GLN A 19 79.54 35.64 13.02
N LEU A 20 78.27 35.28 12.80
CA LEU A 20 77.19 36.19 12.52
C LEU A 20 76.15 36.14 13.65
N SER A 21 75.64 37.31 14.05
CA SER A 21 74.54 37.43 15.01
C SER A 21 73.21 37.50 14.26
N GLY A 22 72.24 36.67 14.60
CA GLY A 22 70.90 36.72 14.04
C GLY A 22 70.15 35.44 14.38
N ALA A 23 68.83 35.53 14.55
CA ALA A 23 68.01 34.37 14.94
C ALA A 23 67.94 33.30 13.84
N LEU A 24 68.15 33.70 12.58
CA LEU A 24 68.12 32.84 11.40
C LEU A 24 69.51 32.32 11.00
N ILE A 25 70.53 32.51 11.85
CA ILE A 25 71.87 31.98 11.64
C ILE A 25 72.03 30.68 12.41
N ALA A 26 72.17 29.57 11.70
CA ALA A 26 72.51 28.28 12.29
C ALA A 26 73.94 28.25 12.88
N ASP A 27 74.16 27.37 13.86
CA ASP A 27 75.47 27.12 14.48
C ASP A 27 76.58 26.87 13.46
N HIS A 28 76.26 26.07 12.43
CA HIS A 28 77.05 25.89 11.22
C HIS A 28 76.17 26.20 10.01
N HIS A 29 76.30 27.40 9.45
CA HIS A 29 75.38 27.91 8.43
C HIS A 29 75.84 27.57 7.01
N CYS A 30 77.08 27.91 6.67
CA CYS A 30 77.63 27.62 5.35
C CYS A 30 79.15 27.49 5.39
N LYS A 31 79.72 26.91 4.34
CA LYS A 31 81.18 26.81 4.14
C LYS A 31 81.54 27.56 2.87
N ILE A 32 82.54 28.42 2.98
CA ILE A 32 83.16 29.10 1.84
C ILE A 32 84.49 28.42 1.58
N THR A 33 84.69 27.87 0.39
CA THR A 33 85.94 27.19 0.01
C THR A 33 86.66 28.00 -1.05
N ASN A 34 87.94 28.28 -0.83
CA ASN A 34 88.81 28.90 -1.81
C ASN A 34 89.89 27.90 -2.24
N THR A 35 89.69 27.27 -3.40
CA THR A 35 90.62 26.33 -4.01
C THR A 35 91.08 26.87 -5.35
N ASN A 36 92.40 26.99 -5.55
CA ASN A 36 92.98 27.52 -6.78
C ASN A 36 92.38 28.88 -7.21
N GLU A 37 92.16 29.78 -6.24
CA GLU A 37 91.64 31.15 -6.46
C GLU A 37 90.20 31.20 -6.98
N LYS A 38 89.51 30.06 -6.95
CA LYS A 38 88.08 29.92 -7.20
C LYS A 38 87.35 29.79 -5.87
N VAL A 39 86.47 30.74 -5.58
CA VAL A 39 85.67 30.78 -4.36
C VAL A 39 84.34 30.10 -4.62
N SER A 40 83.94 29.16 -3.76
CA SER A 40 82.61 28.57 -3.74
C SER A 40 81.98 28.69 -2.37
N ILE A 41 80.65 28.71 -2.33
CA ILE A 41 79.87 28.69 -1.09
C ILE A 41 78.92 27.50 -1.11
N GLN A 42 78.78 26.84 0.03
CA GLN A 42 77.88 25.72 0.22
C GLN A 42 77.07 25.92 1.51
N PRO A 43 75.73 25.99 1.45
CA PRO A 43 74.88 25.98 2.64
C PRO A 43 74.97 24.62 3.34
N ILE A 44 74.82 24.61 4.66
CA ILE A 44 74.78 23.39 5.47
C ILE A 44 73.33 23.14 5.87
N ALA A 45 72.82 21.93 5.59
CA ALA A 45 71.45 21.53 5.89
C ALA A 45 70.44 22.56 5.37
N ASP A 46 69.48 22.96 6.21
CA ASP A 46 68.40 23.90 5.86
C ASP A 46 68.77 25.38 6.09
N ALA A 47 70.06 25.68 6.28
CA ALA A 47 70.54 27.03 6.52
C ALA A 47 70.41 27.91 5.27
N ARG A 48 69.46 28.85 5.30
CA ARG A 48 69.09 29.69 4.15
C ARG A 48 70.22 30.64 3.74
N THR A 49 70.87 30.30 2.63
CA THR A 49 71.88 31.13 1.96
C THR A 49 71.39 31.49 0.57
N TYR A 50 71.49 32.77 0.18
CA TYR A 50 71.07 33.26 -1.12
C TYR A 50 72.26 33.84 -1.88
N VAL A 51 72.33 33.60 -3.19
CA VAL A 51 73.33 34.17 -4.08
C VAL A 51 72.60 34.92 -5.19
N ASN A 52 72.84 36.23 -5.30
CA ASN A 52 72.14 37.13 -6.21
C ASN A 52 70.60 37.04 -6.10
N GLY A 53 70.11 36.83 -4.87
CA GLY A 53 68.69 36.70 -4.53
C GLY A 53 68.09 35.29 -4.68
N GLU A 54 68.79 34.36 -5.33
CA GLU A 54 68.34 32.97 -5.46
C GLU A 54 68.76 32.13 -4.24
N LEU A 55 67.83 31.31 -3.70
CA LEU A 55 68.13 30.36 -2.63
C LEU A 55 69.00 29.23 -3.19
N ILE A 56 70.18 29.03 -2.61
CA ILE A 56 71.06 27.92 -3.00
C ILE A 56 70.87 26.74 -2.06
N THR A 57 70.93 25.53 -2.61
CA THR A 57 70.92 24.25 -1.85
C THR A 57 72.18 23.43 -2.11
N ASN A 58 72.78 23.59 -3.29
CA ASN A 58 74.02 22.94 -3.70
C ASN A 58 75.21 23.91 -3.66
N PRO A 59 76.47 23.42 -3.69
CA PRO A 59 77.64 24.27 -3.79
C PRO A 59 77.61 25.15 -5.05
N VAL A 60 77.76 26.46 -4.88
CA VAL A 60 77.77 27.44 -5.98
C VAL A 60 79.13 28.13 -6.04
N THR A 61 79.69 28.24 -7.25
CA THR A 61 80.90 29.05 -7.50
C THR A 61 80.51 30.52 -7.49
N LEU A 62 81.21 31.31 -6.68
CA LEU A 62 81.03 32.75 -6.59
C LEU A 62 82.04 33.48 -7.46
N HIS A 63 81.58 34.57 -8.05
CA HIS A 63 82.35 35.47 -8.91
C HIS A 63 82.45 36.88 -8.30
N HIS A 64 83.42 37.66 -8.76
CA HIS A 64 83.54 39.06 -8.37
C HIS A 64 82.21 39.82 -8.60
N GLY A 65 81.69 40.45 -7.56
CA GLY A 65 80.46 41.24 -7.59
C GLY A 65 79.20 40.49 -7.16
N ASP A 66 79.27 39.17 -6.95
CA ASP A 66 78.13 38.39 -6.46
C ASP A 66 77.70 38.84 -5.08
N ARG A 67 76.38 38.91 -4.89
CA ARG A 67 75.73 39.29 -3.62
C ARG A 67 75.35 38.03 -2.88
N VAL A 68 75.86 37.85 -1.67
CA VAL A 68 75.56 36.70 -0.82
C VAL A 68 74.75 37.19 0.37
N VAL A 69 73.58 36.58 0.59
CA VAL A 69 72.74 36.85 1.77
C VAL A 69 72.70 35.60 2.64
N ILE A 70 73.08 35.73 3.91
CA ILE A 70 73.15 34.62 4.88
C ILE A 70 72.09 34.87 5.96
N GLY A 71 71.20 33.90 6.16
CA GLY A 71 70.11 34.00 7.13
C GLY A 71 69.13 35.14 6.87
N GLY A 72 69.08 35.68 5.64
CA GLY A 72 68.18 36.77 5.23
C GLY A 72 68.54 38.18 5.73
N GLU A 73 69.44 38.30 6.70
CA GLU A 73 69.78 39.59 7.34
C GLU A 73 71.20 40.06 7.03
N HIS A 74 72.11 39.15 6.68
CA HIS A 74 73.53 39.48 6.48
C HIS A 74 73.86 39.54 5.00
N PHE A 75 74.17 40.74 4.50
CA PHE A 75 74.42 41.00 3.09
C PHE A 75 75.92 41.24 2.84
N PHE A 76 76.49 40.41 1.97
CA PHE A 76 77.89 40.49 1.56
C PHE A 76 78.00 40.65 0.06
N ARG A 77 79.07 41.29 -0.39
CA ARG A 77 79.47 41.33 -1.79
C ARG A 77 80.85 40.70 -1.92
N LEU A 78 80.96 39.67 -2.76
CA LEU A 78 82.26 39.05 -3.00
C LEU A 78 83.15 39.99 -3.82
N ASN A 79 84.36 40.25 -3.33
CA ASN A 79 85.38 40.95 -4.08
C ASN A 79 86.56 40.01 -4.37
N ASN A 80 86.68 39.56 -5.62
CA ASN A 80 87.82 38.77 -6.09
C ASN A 80 88.76 39.60 -6.99
N PRO A 81 89.83 40.21 -6.46
CA PRO A 81 90.74 41.07 -7.23
C PRO A 81 91.56 40.31 -8.30
N ILE A 82 91.72 39.00 -8.17
CA ILE A 82 92.46 38.17 -9.13
C ILE A 82 91.61 37.95 -10.38
N GLU A 83 90.32 37.64 -10.20
CA GLU A 83 89.35 37.51 -11.29
C GLU A 83 89.14 38.83 -12.06
N ILE A 84 89.20 39.98 -11.37
CA ILE A 84 89.17 41.28 -12.03
C ILE A 84 90.38 41.46 -12.97
N LYS A 85 91.58 41.02 -12.54
CA LYS A 85 92.82 41.16 -13.31
C LYS A 85 92.91 40.19 -14.48
N SER A 86 92.24 39.04 -14.41
CA SER A 86 92.24 38.03 -15.49
C SER A 86 91.31 38.35 -16.67
N GLY A 87 90.60 39.49 -16.63
CA GLY A 87 89.74 39.93 -17.74
C GLY A 87 88.42 39.16 -17.89
N MET A 88 88.06 38.30 -16.93
CA MET A 88 86.75 37.66 -16.91
C MET A 88 85.67 38.75 -16.77
N LYS A 89 84.78 38.81 -17.77
CA LYS A 89 83.79 39.89 -17.97
C LYS A 89 83.04 40.24 -16.67
N LYS A 90 82.94 41.54 -16.38
CA LYS A 90 82.03 42.09 -15.36
C LYS A 90 80.62 41.56 -15.59
N ARG A 91 80.13 40.69 -14.70
CA ARG A 91 78.71 40.30 -14.65
C ARG A 91 77.93 41.40 -13.91
N GLY A 92 77.58 42.47 -14.62
CA GLY A 92 76.74 43.55 -14.09
C GLY A 92 76.94 44.88 -14.80
N SER A 93 75.88 45.69 -14.86
CA SER A 93 75.98 47.11 -15.23
C SER A 93 76.98 47.78 -14.28
N GLY A 94 77.75 48.75 -14.76
CA GLY A 94 78.82 49.42 -13.99
C GLY A 94 78.35 50.21 -12.76
N GLU A 95 77.07 50.10 -12.38
CA GLU A 95 76.47 50.72 -11.22
C GLU A 95 76.76 49.92 -9.95
N ARG A 96 77.17 50.62 -8.89
CA ARG A 96 77.32 50.00 -7.57
C ARG A 96 75.93 49.62 -7.05
N LYS A 97 75.68 48.32 -6.94
CA LYS A 97 74.50 47.80 -6.25
C LYS A 97 74.71 47.93 -4.74
N ASP A 98 73.86 48.73 -4.12
CA ASP A 98 73.85 49.00 -2.68
C ASP A 98 72.97 47.99 -1.93
N PHE A 99 72.98 48.06 -0.60
CA PHE A 99 72.23 47.16 0.28
C PHE A 99 70.73 47.11 -0.06
N GLU A 100 70.11 48.27 -0.31
CA GLU A 100 68.70 48.37 -0.63
C GLU A 100 68.34 47.61 -1.92
N PHE A 101 69.23 47.64 -2.91
CA PHE A 101 69.07 46.89 -4.14
C PHE A 101 69.11 45.38 -3.85
N ALA A 102 70.08 44.91 -3.08
CA ALA A 102 70.21 43.48 -2.75
C ALA A 102 69.01 42.96 -1.95
N LYS A 103 68.48 43.78 -1.04
CA LYS A 103 67.26 43.47 -0.28
C LYS A 103 66.03 43.42 -1.18
N SER A 104 65.86 44.43 -2.04
CA SER A 104 64.75 44.49 -3.00
C SER A 104 64.79 43.30 -3.98
N GLU A 105 65.97 42.97 -4.50
CA GLU A 105 66.20 41.82 -5.40
C GLU A 105 65.80 40.50 -4.73
N LEU A 106 66.22 40.27 -3.49
CA LEU A 106 65.85 39.07 -2.73
C LEU A 106 64.34 38.96 -2.51
N ILE A 107 63.69 40.05 -2.09
CA ILE A 107 62.24 40.09 -1.86
C ILE A 107 61.48 39.84 -3.15
N GLN A 108 61.90 40.47 -4.25
CA GLN A 108 61.25 40.32 -5.55
C GLN A 108 61.31 38.87 -6.03
N ILE A 109 62.50 38.24 -5.99
CA ILE A 109 62.65 36.85 -6.42
C ILE A 109 61.80 35.90 -5.55
N GLN A 110 61.69 36.16 -4.25
CA GLN A 110 60.83 35.37 -3.37
C GLN A 110 59.34 35.56 -3.67
N ASN A 111 58.92 36.79 -3.93
CA ASN A 111 57.53 37.09 -4.30
C ASN A 111 57.17 36.46 -5.64
N ASP A 112 58.02 36.58 -6.65
CA ASP A 112 57.81 36.00 -7.98
C ASP A 112 57.69 34.48 -7.89
N ARG A 113 58.55 33.83 -7.09
CA ARG A 113 58.45 32.39 -6.82
C ARG A 113 57.14 32.01 -6.14
N MET A 114 56.76 32.72 -5.08
CA MET A 114 55.51 32.46 -4.35
C MET A 114 54.29 32.64 -5.25
N GLN A 115 54.29 33.69 -6.07
CA GLN A 115 53.22 33.95 -7.04
C GLN A 115 53.12 32.86 -8.09
N ALA A 116 54.24 32.40 -8.65
CA ALA A 116 54.26 31.29 -9.60
C ALA A 116 53.73 29.98 -8.97
N GLU A 117 54.12 29.68 -7.72
CA GLU A 117 53.62 28.51 -6.98
C GLU A 117 52.10 28.61 -6.72
N MET A 118 51.60 29.81 -6.36
CA MET A 118 50.16 30.06 -6.18
C MET A 118 49.38 29.92 -7.49
N GLU A 119 49.85 30.52 -8.59
CA GLU A 119 49.21 30.43 -9.90
C GLU A 119 49.18 28.98 -10.42
N GLU A 120 50.26 28.23 -10.23
CA GLU A 120 50.30 26.81 -10.58
C GLU A 120 49.32 25.98 -9.72
N ALA A 121 49.25 26.25 -8.42
CA ALA A 121 48.28 25.60 -7.53
C ALA A 121 46.82 25.93 -7.90
N GLN A 122 46.52 27.18 -8.21
CA GLN A 122 45.20 27.60 -8.69
C GLN A 122 44.85 26.93 -10.02
N LEU A 123 45.81 26.83 -10.95
CA LEU A 123 45.59 26.16 -12.22
C LEU A 123 45.36 24.66 -12.05
N ARG A 124 46.07 24.01 -11.12
CA ARG A 124 45.81 22.61 -10.74
C ARG A 124 44.40 22.43 -10.19
N SER A 125 44.01 23.25 -9.21
CA SER A 125 42.68 23.21 -8.60
C SER A 125 41.56 23.46 -9.62
N LYS A 126 41.73 24.45 -10.50
CA LYS A 126 40.75 24.74 -11.56
C LYS A 126 40.59 23.57 -12.53
N ARG A 127 41.68 22.89 -12.90
CA ARG A 127 41.62 21.72 -13.78
C ARG A 127 40.90 20.54 -13.11
N GLU A 128 41.13 20.32 -11.84
CA GLU A 128 40.46 19.27 -11.06
C GLU A 128 38.96 19.55 -10.94
N MET A 129 38.59 20.77 -10.52
CA MET A 129 37.20 21.21 -10.47
C MET A 129 36.47 21.05 -11.81
N LEU A 130 37.11 21.42 -12.93
CA LEU A 130 36.50 21.25 -14.26
C LEU A 130 36.26 19.77 -14.60
N ARG A 131 37.17 18.87 -14.23
CA ARG A 131 36.98 17.42 -14.44
C ARG A 131 35.82 16.88 -13.62
N GLU A 132 35.68 17.32 -12.38
CA GLU A 132 34.56 16.92 -11.53
C GLU A 132 33.22 17.39 -12.11
N ILE A 133 33.16 18.64 -12.59
CA ILE A 133 31.97 19.18 -13.25
C ILE A 133 31.64 18.38 -14.52
N GLU A 134 32.63 18.07 -15.35
CA GLU A 134 32.42 17.27 -16.57
C GLU A 134 31.94 15.85 -16.25
N ALA A 135 32.50 15.21 -15.22
CA ALA A 135 32.08 13.89 -14.77
C ALA A 135 30.63 13.90 -14.25
N ALA A 136 30.30 14.86 -13.37
CA ALA A 136 28.94 15.02 -12.84
C ALA A 136 27.92 15.32 -13.96
N LYS A 137 28.31 16.14 -14.94
CA LYS A 137 27.47 16.41 -16.11
C LYS A 137 27.22 15.14 -16.92
N HIS A 138 28.26 14.34 -17.17
CA HIS A 138 28.11 13.09 -17.92
C HIS A 138 27.22 12.09 -17.18
N GLU A 139 27.40 11.94 -15.87
CA GLU A 139 26.57 11.07 -15.02
C GLU A 139 25.09 11.49 -15.08
N ALA A 140 24.80 12.79 -14.94
CA ALA A 140 23.45 13.32 -15.06
C ALA A 140 22.85 13.07 -16.46
N GLU A 141 23.62 13.21 -17.53
CA GLU A 141 23.17 12.92 -18.90
C GLU A 141 22.82 11.43 -19.08
N VAL A 142 23.62 10.52 -18.51
CA VAL A 142 23.38 9.07 -18.55
C VAL A 142 22.11 8.72 -17.76
N GLU A 143 21.92 9.30 -16.57
CA GLU A 143 20.73 9.07 -15.77
C GLU A 143 19.46 9.54 -16.49
N ILE A 144 19.47 10.76 -17.03
CA ILE A 144 18.35 11.31 -17.81
C ILE A 144 18.06 10.43 -19.04
N SER A 145 19.09 9.97 -19.74
CA SER A 145 18.94 9.06 -20.88
C SER A 145 18.30 7.74 -20.48
N THR A 146 18.72 7.17 -19.34
CA THR A 146 18.19 5.92 -18.80
C THR A 146 16.72 6.08 -18.41
N GLN A 147 16.37 7.14 -17.68
CA GLN A 147 14.98 7.45 -17.32
C GLN A 147 14.12 7.65 -18.57
N ARG A 148 14.61 8.40 -19.58
CA ARG A 148 13.91 8.58 -20.85
C ARG A 148 13.64 7.25 -21.55
N SER A 149 14.61 6.33 -21.58
CA SER A 149 14.43 5.01 -22.17
C SER A 149 13.39 4.17 -21.42
N GLN A 150 13.41 4.20 -20.09
CA GLN A 150 12.43 3.50 -19.24
C GLN A 150 11.01 4.04 -19.47
N PHE A 151 10.83 5.36 -19.47
CA PHE A 151 9.53 5.98 -19.75
C PHE A 151 9.05 5.69 -21.17
N GLN A 152 9.95 5.74 -22.16
CA GLN A 152 9.58 5.42 -23.54
C GLN A 152 9.09 3.97 -23.66
N SER A 153 9.80 3.02 -23.05
CA SER A 153 9.39 1.61 -23.04
C SER A 153 8.06 1.38 -22.33
N ALA A 154 7.82 2.08 -21.21
CA ALA A 154 6.54 2.01 -20.50
C ALA A 154 5.38 2.56 -21.36
N ILE A 155 5.60 3.68 -22.06
CA ILE A 155 4.63 4.25 -22.99
C ILE A 155 4.33 3.26 -24.11
N ASP A 156 5.35 2.65 -24.72
CA ASP A 156 5.17 1.69 -25.81
C ASP A 156 4.39 0.45 -25.35
N ASN A 157 4.67 -0.05 -24.14
CA ASN A 157 3.93 -1.16 -23.54
C ASN A 157 2.46 -0.80 -23.29
N LEU A 158 2.19 0.36 -22.67
CA LEU A 158 0.82 0.84 -22.44
C LEU A 158 0.06 1.02 -23.75
N GLN A 159 0.70 1.55 -24.80
CA GLN A 159 0.10 1.66 -26.12
C GLN A 159 -0.21 0.28 -26.72
N ALA A 160 0.66 -0.71 -26.53
CA ALA A 160 0.41 -2.08 -26.97
C ALA A 160 -0.77 -2.72 -26.21
N GLN A 161 -0.84 -2.55 -24.90
CA GLN A 161 -1.97 -3.02 -24.09
C GLN A 161 -3.29 -2.38 -24.51
N LEU A 162 -3.30 -1.07 -24.76
CA LEU A 162 -4.50 -0.36 -25.25
C LEU A 162 -4.94 -0.88 -26.63
N LYS A 163 -4.01 -1.15 -27.55
CA LYS A 163 -4.32 -1.76 -28.85
C LYS A 163 -4.87 -3.18 -28.70
N ALA A 164 -4.28 -4.00 -27.83
CA ALA A 164 -4.74 -5.36 -27.55
C ALA A 164 -6.14 -5.35 -26.92
N GLY A 165 -6.38 -4.49 -25.93
CA GLY A 165 -7.69 -4.31 -25.31
C GLY A 165 -8.77 -3.89 -26.32
N LYS A 166 -8.46 -2.95 -27.24
CA LYS A 166 -9.36 -2.58 -28.33
C LYS A 166 -9.69 -3.75 -29.27
N ARG A 167 -8.70 -4.60 -29.60
CA ARG A 167 -8.94 -5.81 -30.42
C ARG A 167 -9.86 -6.79 -29.71
N VAL A 168 -9.59 -7.10 -28.45
CA VAL A 168 -10.44 -7.99 -27.64
C VAL A 168 -11.86 -7.44 -27.52
N GLN A 169 -12.01 -6.12 -27.35
CA GLN A 169 -13.32 -5.49 -27.29
C GLN A 169 -14.09 -5.63 -28.61
N GLN A 170 -13.41 -5.46 -29.75
CA GLN A 170 -14.00 -5.67 -31.06
C GLN A 170 -14.39 -7.13 -31.29
N GLU A 171 -13.55 -8.09 -30.89
CA GLU A 171 -13.87 -9.52 -30.96
C GLU A 171 -15.07 -9.88 -30.06
N LEU A 172 -15.13 -9.33 -28.85
CA LEU A 172 -16.28 -9.51 -27.95
C LEU A 172 -17.58 -8.98 -28.54
N GLU A 173 -17.53 -7.84 -29.23
CA GLU A 173 -18.69 -7.25 -29.90
C GLU A 173 -19.18 -8.17 -31.03
N THR A 174 -18.27 -8.69 -31.86
CA THR A 174 -18.63 -9.66 -32.92
C THR A 174 -19.22 -10.95 -32.35
N ILE A 175 -18.63 -11.52 -31.30
CA ILE A 175 -19.14 -12.74 -30.65
C ILE A 175 -20.50 -12.49 -30.03
N LYS A 176 -20.73 -11.29 -29.47
CA LYS A 176 -22.02 -10.91 -28.90
C LYS A 176 -23.11 -10.85 -29.97
N GLU A 177 -22.84 -10.23 -31.11
CA GLU A 177 -23.77 -10.17 -32.24
C GLU A 177 -24.09 -11.58 -32.78
N GLU A 178 -23.08 -12.44 -32.94
CA GLU A 178 -23.27 -13.84 -33.35
C GLU A 178 -24.13 -14.61 -32.35
N LYS A 179 -23.87 -14.43 -31.05
CA LYS A 179 -24.64 -15.07 -29.99
C LYS A 179 -26.11 -14.64 -30.02
N GLU A 180 -26.40 -13.34 -30.16
CA GLU A 180 -27.78 -12.82 -30.23
C GLU A 180 -28.52 -13.39 -31.44
N SER A 181 -27.85 -13.49 -32.59
CA SER A 181 -28.41 -14.10 -33.80
C SER A 181 -28.74 -15.59 -33.61
N LEU A 182 -27.81 -16.36 -33.03
CA LEU A 182 -28.03 -17.78 -32.72
C LEU A 182 -29.16 -17.97 -31.69
N GLU A 183 -29.25 -17.12 -30.67
CA GLU A 183 -30.34 -17.15 -29.69
C GLU A 183 -31.69 -16.85 -30.35
N MET A 184 -31.77 -15.90 -31.28
CA MET A 184 -33.00 -15.65 -32.05
C MET A 184 -33.41 -16.87 -32.85
N MET A 185 -32.47 -17.53 -33.54
CA MET A 185 -32.75 -18.76 -34.30
C MET A 185 -33.23 -19.90 -33.40
N VAL A 186 -32.57 -20.13 -32.27
CA VAL A 186 -32.95 -21.18 -31.30
C VAL A 186 -34.35 -20.90 -30.73
N ASN A 187 -34.65 -19.65 -30.37
CA ASN A 187 -35.96 -19.27 -29.85
C ASN A 187 -37.06 -19.40 -30.92
N ALA A 188 -36.77 -19.05 -32.18
CA ALA A 188 -37.69 -19.28 -33.29
C ALA A 188 -37.96 -20.78 -33.50
N GLY A 189 -36.92 -21.61 -33.48
CA GLY A 189 -37.04 -23.07 -33.56
C GLY A 189 -37.90 -23.66 -32.44
N ARG A 190 -37.74 -23.16 -31.20
CA ARG A 190 -38.57 -23.58 -30.05
C ARG A 190 -40.04 -23.24 -30.26
N ARG A 191 -40.36 -22.01 -30.67
CA ARG A 191 -41.75 -21.58 -30.94
C ARG A 191 -42.41 -22.38 -32.06
N ASN A 192 -41.67 -22.69 -33.12
CA ASN A 192 -42.19 -23.50 -34.22
C ASN A 192 -42.55 -24.91 -33.73
N LYS A 193 -41.69 -25.53 -32.92
CA LYS A 193 -41.95 -26.84 -32.33
C LYS A 193 -43.14 -26.82 -31.37
N GLU A 194 -43.24 -25.81 -30.51
CA GLU A 194 -44.39 -25.64 -29.60
C GLU A 194 -45.71 -25.45 -30.37
N MET A 195 -45.68 -24.72 -31.49
CA MET A 195 -46.85 -24.53 -32.34
C MET A 195 -47.25 -25.84 -33.05
N GLU A 196 -46.27 -26.60 -33.53
CA GLU A 196 -46.49 -27.92 -34.13
C GLU A 196 -47.10 -28.91 -33.12
N GLU A 197 -46.57 -28.97 -31.90
CA GLU A 197 -47.11 -29.79 -30.81
C GLU A 197 -48.55 -29.40 -30.44
N LYS A 198 -48.85 -28.09 -30.36
CA LYS A 198 -50.22 -27.60 -30.12
C LYS A 198 -51.18 -27.97 -31.25
N MET A 199 -50.78 -27.82 -32.51
CA MET A 199 -51.61 -28.23 -33.64
C MET A 199 -51.89 -29.74 -33.63
N LEU A 200 -50.88 -30.56 -33.29
CA LEU A 200 -51.05 -32.00 -33.13
C LEU A 200 -52.03 -32.33 -32.00
N GLU A 201 -51.94 -31.66 -30.85
CA GLU A 201 -52.86 -31.90 -29.73
C GLU A 201 -54.29 -31.46 -30.06
N GLU A 202 -54.48 -30.29 -30.68
CA GLU A 202 -55.79 -29.84 -31.15
C GLU A 202 -56.38 -30.81 -32.19
N GLN A 203 -55.55 -31.38 -33.07
CA GLN A 203 -55.97 -32.42 -34.01
C GLN A 203 -56.41 -33.71 -33.28
N ARG A 204 -55.73 -34.09 -32.19
CA ARG A 204 -56.09 -35.25 -31.36
C ARG A 204 -57.40 -34.99 -30.60
N GLU A 205 -57.56 -33.81 -30.01
CA GLU A 205 -58.78 -33.43 -29.31
C GLU A 205 -59.98 -33.35 -30.24
N THR A 206 -59.82 -32.78 -31.44
CA THR A 206 -60.89 -32.74 -32.45
C THR A 206 -61.26 -34.15 -32.93
N CYS A 207 -60.29 -35.04 -33.18
CA CYS A 207 -60.56 -36.45 -33.47
C CYS A 207 -61.31 -37.15 -32.33
N HIS A 208 -60.88 -36.93 -31.09
CA HIS A 208 -61.49 -37.51 -29.91
C HIS A 208 -62.91 -36.99 -29.67
N SER A 209 -63.14 -35.69 -29.87
CA SER A 209 -64.45 -35.06 -29.79
C SER A 209 -65.40 -35.59 -30.87
N ARG A 210 -64.90 -35.76 -32.10
CA ARG A 210 -65.67 -36.37 -33.20
C ARG A 210 -66.06 -37.82 -32.88
N LEU A 211 -65.13 -38.61 -32.35
CA LEU A 211 -65.41 -40.00 -31.94
C LEU A 211 -66.44 -40.05 -30.81
N LYS A 212 -66.30 -39.18 -29.79
CA LYS A 212 -67.27 -39.05 -28.70
C LYS A 212 -68.66 -38.67 -29.20
N ALA A 213 -68.77 -37.70 -30.09
CA ALA A 213 -70.04 -37.29 -30.67
C ALA A 213 -70.71 -38.43 -31.43
N GLN A 214 -69.93 -39.24 -32.15
CA GLN A 214 -70.45 -40.42 -32.85
C GLN A 214 -70.97 -41.48 -31.86
N VAL A 215 -70.20 -41.80 -30.82
CA VAL A 215 -70.63 -42.75 -29.77
C VAL A 215 -71.90 -42.25 -29.06
N LEU A 216 -71.99 -40.95 -28.77
CA LEU A 216 -73.18 -40.37 -28.15
C LEU A 216 -74.40 -40.46 -29.06
N ALA A 217 -74.25 -40.18 -30.36
CA ALA A 217 -75.34 -40.30 -31.33
C ALA A 217 -75.85 -41.76 -31.41
N ASP A 218 -74.94 -42.73 -31.43
CA ASP A 218 -75.29 -44.17 -31.43
C ASP A 218 -76.02 -44.56 -30.12
N LEU A 219 -75.53 -44.10 -28.96
CA LEU A 219 -76.16 -44.33 -27.66
C LEU A 219 -77.54 -43.66 -27.55
N GLU A 220 -77.71 -42.46 -28.12
CA GLU A 220 -78.99 -41.77 -28.17
C GLU A 220 -80.00 -42.47 -29.09
N GLU A 221 -79.53 -43.08 -30.18
CA GLU A 221 -80.38 -43.89 -31.04
C GLU A 221 -80.83 -45.17 -30.33
N GLU A 222 -79.92 -45.87 -29.66
CA GLU A 222 -80.25 -47.04 -28.85
C GLU A 222 -81.14 -46.68 -27.66
N SER A 223 -80.90 -45.55 -26.99
CA SER A 223 -81.78 -45.00 -25.96
C SER A 223 -83.17 -44.66 -26.50
N ARG A 224 -83.29 -44.09 -27.70
CA ARG A 224 -84.59 -43.90 -28.37
C ARG A 224 -85.28 -45.20 -28.74
N LYS A 225 -84.54 -46.26 -29.09
CA LYS A 225 -85.12 -47.60 -29.26
C LYS A 225 -85.61 -48.14 -27.93
N LEU A 226 -84.76 -48.11 -26.90
CA LEU A 226 -85.10 -48.51 -25.54
C LEU A 226 -86.27 -47.72 -24.97
N ALA A 227 -86.39 -46.42 -25.27
CA ALA A 227 -87.52 -45.58 -24.89
C ALA A 227 -88.79 -45.97 -25.63
N ARG A 228 -88.72 -46.26 -26.94
CA ARG A 228 -89.85 -46.83 -27.69
C ARG A 228 -90.27 -48.20 -27.13
N ASP A 229 -89.30 -49.01 -26.70
CA ASP A 229 -89.56 -50.29 -26.04
C ASP A 229 -90.09 -50.12 -24.61
N MET A 230 -89.61 -49.12 -23.86
CA MET A 230 -90.13 -48.72 -22.56
C MET A 230 -91.53 -48.13 -22.66
N GLU A 231 -91.88 -47.39 -23.71
CA GLU A 231 -93.23 -46.88 -23.96
C GLU A 231 -94.19 -48.05 -24.28
N ARG A 232 -93.72 -49.06 -25.02
CA ARG A 232 -94.44 -50.33 -25.17
C ARG A 232 -94.65 -51.05 -23.84
N LEU A 233 -93.71 -50.94 -22.89
CA LEU A 233 -93.83 -51.49 -21.54
C LEU A 233 -94.63 -50.59 -20.58
N GLN A 234 -94.57 -49.27 -20.68
CA GLN A 234 -95.33 -48.30 -19.87
C GLN A 234 -96.79 -48.19 -20.30
N ASN A 235 -97.12 -48.50 -21.55
CA ASN A 235 -98.50 -48.77 -21.95
C ASN A 235 -99.10 -50.01 -21.25
N LYS A 236 -98.27 -50.80 -20.53
CA LYS A 236 -98.72 -51.85 -19.61
C LYS A 236 -98.73 -51.44 -18.13
N THR A 237 -98.26 -50.26 -17.74
CA THR A 237 -98.23 -49.83 -16.32
C THR A 237 -98.20 -48.29 -16.19
N LYS A 238 -99.30 -47.69 -15.71
CA LYS A 238 -99.36 -46.29 -15.24
C LYS A 238 -99.21 -46.23 -13.73
N THR A 239 -98.25 -45.44 -13.22
CA THR A 239 -98.41 -44.35 -12.22
C THR A 239 -97.09 -44.02 -11.49
N PHE A 240 -96.70 -42.73 -11.47
CA PHE A 240 -96.34 -41.87 -10.31
C PHE A 240 -95.31 -40.76 -10.64
N LYS A 241 -95.42 -39.63 -9.92
CA LYS A 241 -94.79 -38.29 -10.11
C LYS A 241 -93.65 -37.99 -9.10
N ILE A 242 -92.98 -36.83 -9.31
CA ILE A 242 -92.30 -35.86 -8.38
C ILE A 242 -90.77 -35.80 -8.61
N ILE A 243 -90.18 -34.74 -9.19
CA ILE A 243 -89.83 -33.34 -8.78
C ILE A 243 -88.54 -33.21 -7.93
N ASP A 244 -87.71 -32.26 -8.38
CA ASP A 244 -86.33 -31.86 -8.04
C ASP A 244 -86.05 -31.42 -6.58
N SER A 245 -84.76 -31.45 -6.17
CA SER A 245 -83.90 -30.25 -5.98
C SER A 245 -82.75 -30.46 -4.96
N PRO A 246 -81.60 -29.75 -5.07
CA PRO A 246 -80.32 -30.06 -4.41
C PRO A 246 -79.92 -29.06 -3.30
N VAL A 247 -78.98 -29.41 -2.40
CA VAL A 247 -78.44 -28.48 -1.38
C VAL A 247 -76.98 -28.78 -0.99
N ILE A 248 -76.11 -27.81 -1.32
CA ILE A 248 -75.10 -27.07 -0.50
C ILE A 248 -73.91 -27.79 0.14
N ALA A 249 -72.73 -27.23 -0.19
CA ALA A 249 -71.45 -27.36 0.46
C ALA A 249 -71.29 -26.44 1.69
N SER A 250 -70.58 -26.92 2.72
CA SER A 250 -69.50 -26.24 3.46
C SER A 250 -69.31 -26.87 4.84
N GLN A 251 -68.10 -27.35 5.12
CA GLN A 251 -67.62 -27.61 6.48
C GLN A 251 -66.15 -27.19 6.56
N SER A 252 -65.89 -26.09 7.28
CA SER A 252 -64.58 -25.77 7.84
C SER A 252 -64.42 -26.49 9.19
N SER A 253 -63.20 -26.92 9.47
CA SER A 253 -62.74 -27.56 10.72
C SER A 253 -63.10 -29.04 10.93
N SER A 254 -62.70 -29.90 9.99
CA SER A 254 -62.59 -31.33 10.25
C SER A 254 -61.20 -31.69 10.81
N PRO A 255 -61.08 -32.60 11.81
CA PRO A 255 -59.78 -33.08 12.29
C PRO A 255 -58.95 -33.76 11.19
N LEU A 256 -59.61 -34.23 10.12
CA LEU A 256 -58.98 -34.73 8.91
C LEU A 256 -58.18 -33.63 8.18
N ARG A 257 -58.67 -32.37 8.19
CA ARG A 257 -57.98 -31.23 7.57
C ARG A 257 -56.61 -30.98 8.22
N ILE A 258 -56.57 -30.92 9.55
CA ILE A 258 -55.31 -30.69 10.29
C ILE A 258 -54.34 -31.87 10.07
N SER A 259 -54.85 -33.10 10.04
CA SER A 259 -54.03 -34.27 9.71
C SER A 259 -53.42 -34.18 8.31
N LEU A 260 -54.17 -33.67 7.33
CA LEU A 260 -53.69 -33.50 5.95
C LEU A 260 -52.60 -32.43 5.87
N LEU A 261 -52.81 -31.28 6.54
CA LEU A 261 -51.84 -30.18 6.60
C LEU A 261 -50.53 -30.65 7.26
N LEU A 262 -50.60 -31.39 8.35
CA LEU A 262 -49.42 -31.94 9.03
C LEU A 262 -48.68 -32.98 8.18
N GLN A 263 -49.40 -33.84 7.48
CA GLN A 263 -48.79 -34.81 6.57
C GLN A 263 -48.06 -34.12 5.42
N GLU A 264 -48.66 -33.06 4.87
CA GLU A 264 -48.08 -32.27 3.79
C GLU A 264 -46.82 -31.52 4.24
N ALA A 265 -46.88 -30.78 5.36
CA ALA A 265 -45.71 -30.08 5.92
C ALA A 265 -44.53 -31.03 6.19
N ASN A 266 -44.81 -32.20 6.77
CA ASN A 266 -43.79 -33.22 7.03
C ASN A 266 -43.24 -33.84 5.74
N ASN A 267 -44.06 -34.00 4.70
CA ASN A 267 -43.59 -34.48 3.40
C ASN A 267 -42.66 -33.47 2.73
N ILE A 268 -43.00 -32.18 2.77
CA ILE A 268 -42.17 -31.12 2.21
C ILE A 268 -40.85 -31.03 2.98
N SER A 269 -40.89 -31.05 4.33
CA SER A 269 -39.68 -31.04 5.15
C SER A 269 -38.75 -32.23 4.86
N ARG A 270 -39.31 -33.43 4.64
CA ARG A 270 -38.53 -34.61 4.23
C ARG A 270 -37.90 -34.46 2.84
N LYS A 271 -38.65 -33.94 1.86
CA LYS A 271 -38.14 -33.72 0.51
C LYS A 271 -37.00 -32.70 0.50
N TRP A 272 -37.11 -31.63 1.28
CA TRP A 272 -36.08 -30.59 1.41
C TRP A 272 -34.98 -30.89 2.43
N LYS A 273 -34.95 -32.09 3.01
CA LYS A 273 -33.92 -32.56 3.98
C LYS A 273 -33.71 -31.63 5.19
N LYS A 274 -34.74 -30.88 5.61
CA LYS A 274 -34.65 -29.90 6.73
C LYS A 274 -34.79 -30.55 8.12
N GLU A 275 -35.17 -31.84 8.21
CA GLU A 275 -35.29 -32.62 9.45
C GLU A 275 -36.17 -31.99 10.55
N THR A 276 -37.17 -31.22 10.12
CA THR A 276 -38.19 -30.62 10.97
C THR A 276 -39.45 -31.49 10.97
N ASN A 277 -40.01 -31.77 12.14
CA ASN A 277 -41.22 -32.56 12.32
C ASN A 277 -42.34 -31.69 12.88
N PHE A 278 -43.52 -31.77 12.26
CA PHE A 278 -44.75 -31.11 12.67
C PHE A 278 -45.69 -32.14 13.29
N SER A 279 -46.06 -31.95 14.55
CA SER A 279 -46.97 -32.83 15.29
C SER A 279 -48.07 -32.06 16.00
N ARG A 280 -49.25 -32.66 16.13
CA ARG A 280 -50.37 -32.06 16.85
C ARG A 280 -50.12 -32.12 18.36
N HIS A 281 -50.32 -31.00 19.04
CA HIS A 281 -50.23 -30.88 20.50
C HIS A 281 -51.43 -30.10 21.03
N ASP A 282 -52.37 -30.82 21.63
CA ASP A 282 -53.58 -30.23 22.19
C ASP A 282 -53.29 -29.80 23.64
N VAL A 283 -53.49 -28.52 23.95
CA VAL A 283 -53.31 -27.98 25.30
C VAL A 283 -54.67 -27.55 25.83
N GLU A 284 -55.08 -28.11 26.98
CA GLU A 284 -56.25 -27.61 27.70
C GLU A 284 -55.85 -26.35 28.48
N LYS A 285 -56.45 -25.23 28.10
CA LYS A 285 -56.29 -23.95 28.80
C LYS A 285 -57.67 -23.40 29.09
N ASP A 286 -57.96 -23.16 30.37
CA ASP A 286 -59.24 -22.59 30.84
C ASP A 286 -60.50 -23.34 30.37
N GLY A 287 -60.42 -24.67 30.22
CA GLY A 287 -61.55 -25.52 29.83
C GLY A 287 -61.82 -25.61 28.33
N GLU A 288 -61.00 -24.96 27.49
CA GLU A 288 -61.05 -25.08 26.03
C GLU A 288 -59.82 -25.83 25.51
N THR A 289 -60.04 -26.80 24.61
CA THR A 289 -58.96 -27.54 23.93
C THR A 289 -58.40 -26.67 22.80
N VAL A 290 -57.25 -26.03 23.04
CA VAL A 290 -56.55 -25.26 22.00
C VAL A 290 -55.59 -26.19 21.27
N ILE A 291 -55.82 -26.38 19.97
CA ILE A 291 -54.95 -27.17 19.10
C ILE A 291 -53.73 -26.34 18.75
N ASN A 292 -52.55 -26.74 19.23
CA ASN A 292 -51.27 -26.18 18.81
C ASN A 292 -50.49 -27.20 18.00
N ILE A 293 -49.56 -26.72 17.18
CA ILE A 293 -48.66 -27.54 16.36
C ILE A 293 -47.25 -27.48 16.95
N LYS A 294 -46.72 -28.61 17.37
CA LYS A 294 -45.33 -28.77 17.77
C LYS A 294 -44.44 -28.91 16.56
N VAL A 295 -43.57 -27.92 16.37
CA VAL A 295 -42.53 -27.90 15.35
C VAL A 295 -41.20 -28.21 16.01
N GLU A 296 -40.62 -29.37 15.69
CA GLU A 296 -39.41 -29.89 16.32
C GLU A 296 -38.33 -30.14 15.26
N ASN A 297 -37.16 -29.52 15.44
CA ASN A 297 -35.99 -29.86 14.64
C ASN A 297 -35.17 -30.93 15.37
N ARG A 298 -35.07 -32.11 14.74
CA ARG A 298 -34.38 -33.28 15.31
C ARG A 298 -32.85 -33.18 15.29
N LYS A 299 -32.25 -32.42 14.36
CA LYS A 299 -30.80 -32.15 14.36
C LYS A 299 -30.38 -31.20 15.46
N LEU A 300 -31.17 -30.15 15.67
CA LEU A 300 -30.82 -29.05 16.58
C LEU A 300 -31.33 -29.29 18.00
N GLY A 301 -32.22 -30.27 18.20
CA GLY A 301 -32.79 -30.58 19.52
C GLY A 301 -33.64 -29.45 20.07
N ILE A 302 -34.31 -28.70 19.19
CA ILE A 302 -35.15 -27.55 19.56
C ILE A 302 -36.57 -27.72 19.07
N TRP A 303 -37.53 -27.16 19.80
CA TRP A 303 -38.93 -27.16 19.42
C TRP A 303 -39.63 -25.83 19.75
N THR A 304 -40.72 -25.55 19.05
CA THR A 304 -41.60 -24.39 19.27
C THR A 304 -43.08 -24.79 19.06
N MET A 305 -44.00 -23.94 19.52
CA MET A 305 -45.46 -24.10 19.32
C MET A 305 -45.95 -23.10 18.28
N TRP A 306 -46.64 -23.58 17.25
CA TRP A 306 -47.35 -22.75 16.28
C TRP A 306 -48.86 -22.89 16.45
N SER A 307 -49.61 -21.84 16.12
CA SER A 307 -51.05 -21.95 15.90
C SER A 307 -51.36 -22.66 14.58
N VAL A 308 -52.57 -23.19 14.43
CA VAL A 308 -53.03 -23.79 13.17
C VAL A 308 -52.97 -22.78 12.02
N ASP A 309 -53.37 -21.53 12.26
CA ASP A 309 -53.33 -20.46 11.26
C ASP A 309 -51.89 -20.18 10.78
N LYS A 310 -50.92 -20.19 11.71
CA LYS A 310 -49.51 -19.99 11.37
C LYS A 310 -48.96 -21.16 10.55
N LEU A 311 -49.42 -22.39 10.80
CA LEU A 311 -49.06 -23.54 9.97
C LEU A 311 -49.60 -23.38 8.54
N GLU A 312 -50.85 -22.95 8.37
CA GLU A 312 -51.44 -22.75 7.04
C GLU A 312 -50.68 -21.68 6.23
N GLU A 313 -50.41 -20.52 6.83
CA GLU A 313 -49.62 -19.45 6.20
C GLU A 313 -48.22 -19.94 5.77
N LYS A 314 -47.54 -20.66 6.66
CA LYS A 314 -46.19 -21.19 6.38
C LYS A 314 -46.21 -22.29 5.34
N LEU A 315 -47.26 -23.11 5.30
CA LEU A 315 -47.42 -24.20 4.34
C LEU A 315 -47.78 -23.69 2.95
N ASP A 316 -48.53 -22.60 2.83
CA ASP A 316 -48.76 -21.94 1.54
C ASP A 316 -47.46 -21.38 0.94
N MET A 317 -46.59 -20.78 1.76
CA MET A 317 -45.23 -20.41 1.33
C MET A 317 -44.38 -21.63 0.94
N MET A 318 -44.51 -22.74 1.67
CA MET A 318 -43.83 -23.99 1.30
C MET A 318 -44.30 -24.51 -0.06
N ARG A 319 -45.60 -24.45 -0.36
CA ARG A 319 -46.19 -24.85 -1.65
C ARG A 319 -45.72 -23.97 -2.79
N GLU A 320 -45.67 -22.66 -2.58
CA GLU A 320 -45.20 -21.71 -3.60
C GLU A 320 -43.76 -22.04 -4.03
N ILE A 321 -42.85 -22.21 -3.07
CA ILE A 321 -41.46 -22.59 -3.37
C ILE A 321 -41.36 -24.00 -3.96
N TYR A 322 -42.18 -24.94 -3.48
CA TYR A 322 -42.18 -26.30 -4.01
C TYR A 322 -42.62 -26.34 -5.49
N ASN A 323 -43.58 -25.49 -5.87
CA ASN A 323 -44.06 -25.38 -7.24
C ASN A 323 -43.08 -24.62 -8.15
N ASP A 324 -42.35 -23.63 -7.62
CA ASP A 324 -41.46 -22.77 -8.41
C ASP A 324 -40.03 -23.34 -8.55
N ALA A 325 -39.50 -23.99 -7.50
CA ALA A 325 -38.12 -24.49 -7.44
C ALA A 325 -37.99 -26.03 -7.45
N GLY A 326 -39.09 -26.78 -7.37
CA GLY A 326 -39.09 -28.25 -7.41
C GLY A 326 -38.51 -28.94 -6.17
N VAL A 327 -38.03 -30.19 -6.36
CA VAL A 327 -37.66 -31.13 -5.27
C VAL A 327 -36.41 -30.71 -4.49
N ASP A 328 -35.53 -29.89 -5.06
CA ASP A 328 -34.25 -29.54 -4.44
C ASP A 328 -34.32 -28.34 -3.48
N GLY A 329 -35.46 -27.64 -3.40
CA GLY A 329 -35.62 -26.45 -2.55
C GLY A 329 -34.78 -25.27 -3.08
N GLY A 330 -35.43 -24.14 -3.33
CA GLY A 330 -34.75 -22.92 -3.79
C GLY A 330 -33.61 -22.49 -2.85
N ARG A 331 -32.73 -21.60 -3.35
CA ARG A 331 -31.52 -21.05 -2.69
C ARG A 331 -31.60 -21.12 -1.16
N ASP A 332 -30.61 -21.79 -0.55
CA ASP A 332 -30.59 -22.20 0.87
C ASP A 332 -31.00 -21.14 1.91
N GLY A 333 -30.95 -19.84 1.59
CA GLY A 333 -31.36 -18.75 2.50
C GLY A 333 -32.86 -18.43 2.58
N GLU A 334 -33.66 -18.69 1.54
CA GLU A 334 -35.10 -18.34 1.55
C GLU A 334 -35.96 -19.43 2.22
N THR A 335 -35.58 -20.70 2.06
CA THR A 335 -36.29 -21.84 2.65
C THR A 335 -36.13 -21.91 4.17
N GLU A 336 -35.06 -21.35 4.75
CA GLU A 336 -34.80 -21.42 6.20
C GLU A 336 -35.75 -20.54 7.03
N ASN A 337 -36.12 -19.36 6.54
CA ASN A 337 -37.07 -18.47 7.22
C ASN A 337 -38.50 -19.04 7.30
N ILE A 338 -38.81 -20.05 6.48
CA ILE A 338 -40.11 -20.71 6.48
C ILE A 338 -40.21 -21.72 7.63
N PHE A 339 -39.10 -22.37 8.01
CA PHE A 339 -39.07 -23.31 9.14
C PHE A 339 -38.59 -22.66 10.45
N TYR A 340 -37.79 -21.59 10.37
CA TYR A 340 -37.21 -20.89 11.52
C TYR A 340 -37.59 -19.41 11.51
N ASP A 341 -38.77 -19.08 12.02
CA ASP A 341 -39.16 -17.70 12.21
C ASP A 341 -38.34 -17.07 13.36
N PRO A 342 -37.58 -15.99 13.13
CA PRO A 342 -36.80 -15.31 14.17
C PRO A 342 -37.65 -14.77 15.33
N LYS A 343 -38.97 -14.65 15.13
CA LYS A 343 -39.93 -14.21 16.15
C LYS A 343 -40.42 -15.35 17.06
N ASP A 344 -40.13 -16.61 16.73
CA ASP A 344 -40.56 -17.76 17.54
C ASP A 344 -39.73 -17.94 18.81
N GLU A 345 -40.40 -18.39 19.88
CA GLU A 345 -39.76 -18.78 21.15
C GLU A 345 -39.37 -20.27 21.13
N TRP A 346 -38.13 -20.54 20.68
CA TRP A 346 -37.59 -21.90 20.61
C TRP A 346 -37.09 -22.40 21.98
N GLN A 347 -37.46 -23.63 22.34
CA GLN A 347 -37.06 -24.33 23.57
C GLN A 347 -36.12 -25.50 23.24
N GLU A 348 -35.11 -25.75 24.07
CA GLU A 348 -34.18 -26.89 23.93
C GLU A 348 -34.74 -28.15 24.62
N VAL A 349 -34.53 -29.31 24.02
CA VAL A 349 -34.82 -30.60 24.65
C VAL A 349 -33.66 -30.96 25.59
N TYR A 350 -33.89 -30.91 26.90
CA TYR A 350 -32.90 -31.33 27.90
C TYR A 350 -32.68 -32.84 27.80
N ASN A 351 -31.46 -33.25 27.41
CA ASN A 351 -31.03 -34.64 27.42
C ASN A 351 -30.34 -34.96 28.77
N PRO A 352 -30.82 -35.88 29.61
CA PRO A 352 -30.32 -36.05 30.98
C PRO A 352 -28.90 -36.65 31.16
N GLU A 353 -28.15 -36.94 30.09
CA GLU A 353 -26.87 -37.68 30.19
C GLU A 353 -25.59 -36.83 30.23
N ILE A 354 -25.67 -35.51 30.48
CA ILE A 354 -24.46 -34.70 30.75
C ILE A 354 -24.72 -33.78 31.95
N THR A 355 -24.32 -34.25 33.14
CA THR A 355 -24.11 -33.45 34.36
C THR A 355 -22.80 -32.65 34.20
N ASP A 356 -22.67 -31.38 34.57
CA ASP A 356 -22.67 -30.91 35.96
C ASP A 356 -22.91 -29.39 36.14
N THR A 357 -23.75 -29.09 37.12
CA THR A 357 -23.77 -27.94 38.06
C THR A 357 -24.25 -26.53 37.64
N PRO A 358 -24.87 -25.80 38.60
CA PRO A 358 -25.95 -24.86 38.34
C PRO A 358 -25.53 -23.40 38.51
N THR A 359 -26.08 -22.49 37.69
CA THR A 359 -26.45 -21.13 38.12
C THR A 359 -27.12 -20.33 37.00
N SER A 360 -28.24 -19.70 37.37
CA SER A 360 -28.84 -18.49 36.76
C SER A 360 -29.54 -18.59 35.40
N ASN A 361 -30.84 -18.90 35.48
CA ASN A 361 -31.88 -18.57 34.50
C ASN A 361 -31.86 -17.08 34.12
N ARG A 362 -31.43 -16.76 32.87
CA ARG A 362 -31.82 -15.59 32.03
C ARG A 362 -30.89 -15.31 30.84
N ARG A 363 -29.81 -16.08 30.63
CA ARG A 363 -28.83 -15.84 29.54
C ARG A 363 -28.89 -16.81 28.35
N THR A 364 -29.82 -17.77 28.33
CA THR A 364 -29.85 -18.86 27.32
C THR A 364 -30.51 -18.48 25.99
N SER A 365 -31.43 -17.51 25.93
CA SER A 365 -32.09 -17.13 24.66
C SER A 365 -31.17 -16.42 23.65
N ARG A 366 -30.11 -15.73 24.10
CA ARG A 366 -29.18 -15.01 23.21
C ARG A 366 -28.20 -15.94 22.48
N LYS A 367 -27.82 -17.07 23.09
CA LYS A 367 -26.94 -18.06 22.45
C LYS A 367 -27.67 -18.83 21.35
N LEU A 368 -28.96 -19.11 21.54
CA LEU A 368 -29.79 -19.75 20.52
C LEU A 368 -30.09 -18.83 19.34
N LYS A 369 -30.43 -17.55 19.59
CA LYS A 369 -30.55 -16.54 18.52
C LYS A 369 -29.25 -16.40 17.71
N ARG A 370 -28.09 -16.47 18.36
CA ARG A 370 -26.77 -16.48 17.68
C ARG A 370 -26.50 -17.74 16.85
N ARG A 371 -26.94 -18.92 17.30
CA ARG A 371 -26.79 -20.19 16.57
C ARG A 371 -27.71 -20.27 15.34
N LEU A 372 -28.96 -19.79 15.48
CA LEU A 372 -29.90 -19.68 14.36
C LEU A 372 -29.45 -18.60 13.36
N SER A 373 -28.94 -17.46 13.82
CA SER A 373 -28.37 -16.44 12.93
C SER A 373 -27.06 -16.87 12.25
N SER A 374 -26.28 -17.79 12.85
CA SER A 374 -25.05 -18.32 12.24
C SER A 374 -25.30 -19.38 11.16
N LEU A 375 -26.47 -20.03 11.18
CA LEU A 375 -26.90 -20.92 10.10
C LEU A 375 -27.27 -20.13 8.83
N VAL A 376 -27.78 -18.90 9.01
CA VAL A 376 -28.10 -17.95 7.92
C VAL A 376 -26.86 -17.26 7.31
N LEU A 377 -25.66 -17.37 7.92
CA LEU A 377 -24.46 -16.61 7.52
C LEU A 377 -23.20 -17.48 7.30
N ALA A 378 -23.35 -18.65 6.69
CA ALA A 378 -22.21 -19.52 6.36
C ALA A 378 -21.88 -19.54 4.85
N ARG A 379 -21.30 -18.46 4.32
CA ARG A 379 -20.14 -18.46 3.38
C ARG A 379 -19.89 -17.07 2.79
N ALA A 380 -19.03 -16.31 3.47
CA ALA A 380 -18.07 -15.43 2.81
C ALA A 380 -16.84 -15.29 3.73
N SER A 381 -15.65 -15.59 3.22
CA SER A 381 -14.36 -15.23 3.81
C SER A 381 -13.36 -15.15 2.65
N PRO A 382 -12.28 -14.33 2.70
CA PRO A 382 -11.69 -13.69 3.89
C PRO A 382 -11.25 -12.21 3.71
N ASN A 383 -10.70 -11.66 4.81
CA ASN A 383 -9.80 -10.50 4.94
C ASN A 383 -10.39 -9.08 4.83
N LEU A 384 -10.53 -8.39 5.97
CA LEU A 384 -9.57 -7.40 6.48
C LEU A 384 -10.09 -6.86 7.84
N GLN A 385 -9.19 -6.32 8.66
CA GLN A 385 -9.43 -5.60 9.92
C GLN A 385 -9.83 -6.47 11.12
N GLN A 386 -8.86 -6.75 11.99
CA GLN A 386 -8.70 -5.97 13.22
C GLN A 386 -7.50 -6.50 14.02
N SER A 387 -6.34 -5.93 13.74
CA SER A 387 -5.41 -5.63 14.84
C SER A 387 -5.96 -4.36 15.49
N LEU A 388 -6.30 -4.42 16.78
CA LEU A 388 -6.32 -3.31 17.76
C LEU A 388 -7.15 -3.71 18.99
N MET A 389 -6.52 -4.43 19.92
CA MET A 389 -6.69 -4.32 21.38
C MET A 389 -6.09 -5.57 22.02
N ARG A 390 -4.78 -5.55 22.22
CA ARG A 390 -4.11 -6.31 23.28
C ARG A 390 -2.72 -5.75 23.43
N LEU A 391 -2.58 -4.73 24.27
CA LEU A 391 -1.45 -4.55 25.18
C LEU A 391 -1.85 -3.47 26.19
N HIS A 392 -2.24 -3.90 27.39
CA HIS A 392 -2.06 -3.11 28.61
C HIS A 392 -2.11 -3.99 29.86
N LYS A 393 -0.91 -4.38 30.31
CA LYS A 393 -0.45 -4.80 31.66
C LYS A 393 0.97 -5.33 31.41
N GLU A 394 2.06 -4.97 32.07
CA GLU A 394 2.34 -4.28 33.33
C GLU A 394 3.77 -3.72 33.23
N GLN A 395 4.02 -2.56 33.86
CA GLN A 395 5.37 -2.07 34.17
C GLN A 395 5.98 -2.86 35.34
N ASN A 396 7.30 -3.10 35.33
CA ASN A 396 8.22 -2.49 36.30
C ASN A 396 9.67 -2.99 36.16
N SER A 397 10.62 -2.07 35.94
CA SER A 397 11.64 -1.65 36.92
C SER A 397 12.96 -1.17 36.27
N SER A 398 13.53 -0.12 36.87
CA SER A 398 14.97 0.25 36.88
C SER A 398 15.47 1.36 35.93
N ILE A 399 15.33 2.61 36.39
CA ILE A 399 16.35 3.66 36.61
C ILE A 399 17.48 3.88 35.55
N ALA A 400 17.52 5.14 35.08
CA ALA A 400 18.64 5.97 34.60
C ALA A 400 19.21 5.74 33.18
N GLN A 401 18.79 6.61 32.25
CA GLN A 401 19.62 7.48 31.38
C GLN A 401 18.68 8.33 30.51
N HIS A 402 19.00 9.60 30.27
CA HIS A 402 18.19 10.48 29.43
C HIS A 402 18.09 9.88 28.01
N SER A 403 16.92 9.34 27.67
CA SER A 403 16.64 8.78 26.35
C SER A 403 16.30 9.91 25.39
N PRO A 404 16.80 9.89 24.13
CA PRO A 404 16.30 10.80 23.11
C PRO A 404 14.79 10.57 22.99
N ILE A 405 14.01 11.64 22.89
CA ILE A 405 12.58 11.52 22.59
C ILE A 405 12.52 10.84 21.22
N ASP A 406 12.05 9.59 21.22
CA ASP A 406 12.06 8.71 20.06
C ASP A 406 11.36 9.40 18.89
N ALA A 407 12.02 9.47 17.73
CA ALA A 407 11.41 10.04 16.53
C ALA A 407 10.08 9.33 16.20
N ALA A 408 9.95 8.05 16.58
CA ALA A 408 8.71 7.30 16.52
C ALA A 408 7.58 7.92 17.35
N PHE A 409 7.88 8.47 18.54
CA PHE A 409 6.89 9.11 19.42
C PHE A 409 6.39 10.44 18.83
N ILE A 410 7.28 11.23 18.23
CA ILE A 410 6.89 12.49 17.56
C ILE A 410 6.06 12.19 16.31
N VAL A 411 6.46 11.19 15.51
CA VAL A 411 5.70 10.76 14.32
C VAL A 411 4.33 10.19 14.71
N GLU A 412 4.24 9.41 15.78
CA GLU A 412 2.99 8.85 16.28
C GLU A 412 2.05 9.93 16.82
N LEU A 413 2.60 10.96 17.48
CA LEU A 413 1.83 12.12 17.94
C LEU A 413 1.32 12.96 16.77
N CYS A 414 2.16 13.24 15.76
CA CYS A 414 1.75 13.93 14.54
C CYS A 414 0.68 13.14 13.77
N LYS A 415 0.85 11.83 13.64
CA LYS A 415 -0.10 10.95 12.97
C LYS A 415 -1.46 10.95 13.67
N LYS A 416 -1.47 10.83 15.00
CA LYS A 416 -2.71 10.85 15.80
C LYS A 416 -3.47 12.18 15.65
N GLN A 417 -2.76 13.30 15.57
CA GLN A 417 -3.36 14.62 15.39
C GLN A 417 -3.88 14.84 13.96
N ILE A 418 -3.22 14.28 12.95
CA ILE A 418 -3.71 14.28 11.57
C ILE A 418 -4.97 13.41 11.45
N ASP A 419 -4.97 12.21 12.05
CA ASP A 419 -6.13 11.31 12.04
C ASP A 419 -7.35 11.93 12.74
N GLU A 420 -7.15 12.70 13.81
CA GLU A 420 -8.20 13.45 14.52
C GLU A 420 -8.77 14.61 13.67
N ALA A 421 -7.90 15.32 12.92
CA ALA A 421 -8.33 16.34 11.97
C ALA A 421 -9.09 15.76 10.76
N VAL A 422 -8.68 14.58 10.28
CA VAL A 422 -9.35 13.85 9.18
C VAL A 422 -10.71 13.31 9.62
N LEU A 423 -10.85 12.80 10.85
CA LEU A 423 -12.14 12.38 11.40
C LEU A 423 -13.13 13.54 11.57
N CYS A 424 -12.67 14.74 11.94
CA CYS A 424 -13.51 15.94 11.97
C CYS A 424 -13.97 16.39 10.57
N ILE A 425 -13.18 16.09 9.54
CA ILE A 425 -13.47 16.38 8.12
C ILE A 425 -14.57 15.47 7.56
N GLU A 426 -14.63 14.21 7.99
CA GLU A 426 -15.60 13.22 7.50
C GLU A 426 -17.03 13.41 8.04
N GLN A 427 -17.19 14.16 9.15
CA GLN A 427 -18.48 14.26 9.84
C GLN A 427 -19.34 15.47 9.43
N HIS A 428 -18.79 16.53 8.82
CA HIS A 428 -19.53 17.78 8.53
C HIS A 428 -19.30 18.30 7.11
N THR A 429 -20.36 18.32 6.30
CA THR A 429 -20.40 18.91 4.96
C THR A 429 -20.53 20.45 5.02
N ASP A 430 -19.78 21.14 4.15
CA ASP A 430 -19.93 22.54 3.69
C ASP A 430 -19.22 23.72 4.38
N THR A 431 -18.14 23.52 5.14
CA THR A 431 -17.17 24.63 5.45
C THR A 431 -15.73 24.10 5.55
N HIS A 432 -15.25 23.54 4.44
CA HIS A 432 -14.06 22.66 4.42
C HIS A 432 -12.71 23.42 4.36
N MET A 433 -12.64 24.54 3.65
CA MET A 433 -11.39 25.28 3.41
C MET A 433 -10.88 26.06 4.64
N ASP A 434 -11.76 26.83 5.30
CA ASP A 434 -11.35 27.69 6.42
C ASP A 434 -10.93 26.88 7.66
N LYS A 435 -11.54 25.71 7.86
CA LYS A 435 -11.20 24.79 8.97
C LYS A 435 -9.93 23.99 8.69
N MET A 436 -9.66 23.62 7.43
CA MET A 436 -8.36 23.07 7.02
C MET A 436 -7.24 24.10 7.25
N LEU A 437 -7.49 25.36 6.88
CA LEU A 437 -6.51 26.43 7.05
C LEU A 437 -6.18 26.66 8.53
N LEU A 438 -7.19 26.70 9.40
CA LEU A 438 -7.00 26.83 10.85
C LEU A 438 -6.22 25.65 11.45
N SER A 439 -6.49 24.42 10.98
CA SER A 439 -5.81 23.21 11.47
C SER A 439 -4.34 23.19 11.03
N LEU A 440 -4.05 23.60 9.79
CA LEU A 440 -2.68 23.75 9.29
C LEU A 440 -1.91 24.87 10.01
N GLU A 441 -2.57 25.99 10.33
CA GLU A 441 -1.96 27.06 11.12
C GLU A 441 -1.64 26.63 12.56
N GLN A 442 -2.49 25.81 13.18
CA GLN A 442 -2.23 25.25 14.50
C GLN A 442 -1.03 24.29 14.49
N ILE A 443 -0.94 23.41 13.47
CA ILE A 443 0.21 22.51 13.29
C ILE A 443 1.50 23.30 13.08
N LYS A 444 1.46 24.37 12.26
CA LYS A 444 2.60 25.27 12.04
C LYS A 444 3.05 25.96 13.33
N SER A 445 2.13 26.48 14.13
CA SER A 445 2.43 27.15 15.40
C SER A 445 3.08 26.20 16.42
N ILE A 446 2.57 24.97 16.51
CA ILE A 446 3.11 23.95 17.43
C ILE A 446 4.49 23.50 16.99
N THR A 447 4.70 23.29 15.69
CA THR A 447 6.01 22.93 15.12
C THR A 447 7.06 24.01 15.42
N GLN A 448 6.70 25.29 15.30
CA GLN A 448 7.57 26.42 15.65
C GLN A 448 7.90 26.46 17.16
N LYS A 449 6.93 26.16 18.04
CA LYS A 449 7.18 26.07 19.49
C LYS A 449 8.14 24.94 19.83
N ILE A 450 8.00 23.78 19.19
CA ILE A 450 8.90 22.63 19.37
C ILE A 450 10.32 22.98 18.88
N GLN A 451 10.45 23.64 17.72
CA GLN A 451 11.74 24.10 17.20
C GLN A 451 12.43 25.10 18.14
N HIS A 452 11.67 26.00 18.77
CA HIS A 452 12.20 26.97 19.74
C HIS A 452 12.59 26.32 21.08
N CYS A 453 11.87 25.30 21.52
CA CYS A 453 12.18 24.58 22.77
C CYS A 453 13.36 23.59 22.62
N PHE A 454 13.64 23.10 21.42
CA PHE A 454 14.69 22.11 21.16
C PHE A 454 15.58 22.48 19.95
N PRO A 455 16.29 23.62 20.01
CA PRO A 455 17.04 24.17 18.86
C PRO A 455 18.23 23.29 18.43
N ASP A 456 18.85 22.57 19.35
CA ASP A 456 20.03 21.75 19.07
C ASP A 456 19.67 20.38 18.47
N TYR A 457 18.43 19.91 18.66
CA TYR A 457 17.92 18.68 18.05
C TYR A 457 17.66 18.87 16.55
N PHE A 458 17.11 20.03 16.16
CA PHE A 458 16.90 20.37 14.75
C PHE A 458 18.19 20.72 13.99
N LYS A 459 19.25 21.14 14.70
CA LYS A 459 20.58 21.35 14.09
C LYS A 459 21.33 20.05 13.80
N SER A 460 21.02 18.97 14.53
CA SER A 460 21.78 17.72 14.47
C SER A 460 21.05 16.58 13.72
N ALA A 461 19.72 16.59 13.65
CA ALA A 461 18.94 15.51 13.04
C ALA A 461 18.44 15.77 11.60
N LEU A 462 18.60 16.97 11.05
CA LEU A 462 18.15 17.29 9.69
C LEU A 462 19.25 18.07 8.96
N TYR A 463 19.85 17.43 7.94
CA TYR A 463 20.69 18.13 6.97
C TYR A 463 19.90 19.33 6.41
N PRO A 464 20.51 20.53 6.30
CA PRO A 464 19.83 21.75 5.85
C PRO A 464 19.06 21.60 4.52
N GLU A 465 19.47 20.68 3.65
CA GLU A 465 18.88 20.47 2.33
C GLU A 465 17.48 19.83 2.35
N HIS A 466 17.13 19.05 3.38
CA HIS A 466 15.81 18.40 3.45
C HIS A 466 14.71 19.34 3.97
N CYS A 467 15.05 20.31 4.82
CA CYS A 467 14.09 21.32 5.29
C CYS A 467 13.79 22.39 4.24
N LEU A 468 14.76 22.73 3.38
CA LEU A 468 14.57 23.66 2.26
C LEU A 468 13.62 23.09 1.18
N ASN A 469 13.67 21.78 0.93
CA ASN A 469 12.73 21.13 0.02
C ASN A 469 11.30 21.07 0.59
N LEU A 470 11.14 20.85 1.90
CA LEU A 470 9.81 20.77 2.51
C LEU A 470 9.10 22.14 2.56
N SER A 471 9.83 23.25 2.71
CA SER A 471 9.24 24.59 2.71
C SER A 471 8.93 25.12 1.31
N GLN A 472 9.44 24.48 0.25
CA GLN A 472 9.12 24.82 -1.14
C GLN A 472 7.93 24.01 -1.69
N HIS A 473 7.44 23.02 -0.93
CA HIS A 473 6.32 22.17 -1.32
C HIS A 473 5.09 22.28 -0.39
N ILE A 474 5.15 23.14 0.62
CA ILE A 474 4.02 23.68 1.37
C ILE A 474 3.83 25.13 0.93
#